data_AF-A0AAN4WHS0-F1
#
_entry.id   AF-A0AAN4WHS0-F1
#
_cell.length_a   1.000
_cell.length_b   1.000
_cell.length_c   1.000
_cell.angle_alpha   90.00
_cell.angle_beta   90.00
_cell.angle_gamma   90.00
#
_symmetry.space_group_name_H-M   'P 1'
#
loop_
_entity.id
_entity.type
_entity.pdbx_description
1 polymer ?
#
loop_
_entity_poly.entity_id
_entity_poly.type
_entity_poly.pdbx_seq_one_letter_code
_entity_poly.pdbx_strand_id
1 'polypeptide(L)'
;MTKVGGAMDGNAFIGSIDRLIDPDKTPERMQQRYESGERTADLISAYAGMKMEEVYKNRQPDMTKKDEAFKMVQDYFDGLKDQERLAEENLFIYTTYTESPADAIAQYMITNRDKFAPAVQDKIMNRIGELYKMEVLNFLTARAPFNQQKYNVVKKGVMDLGLNKDDYYTTAFRFIESYGAGDMDAFMTLCEKEYDQLNDDYKSSLMYSFANVFANANETVKKRAAKFIRHSFLDMDATMIMFVAQQLMQLEGKGH
;
A
#
# COMPACT_ATOMS: atom_id res chain seq x y z
N MET A 1 22.42 2.27 26.65
CA MET A 1 21.06 1.76 26.39
C MET A 1 20.52 2.48 25.17
N THR A 2 20.50 1.81 24.03
CA THR A 2 19.83 2.32 22.83
C THR A 2 18.34 2.25 23.10
N LYS A 3 17.65 3.40 23.10
CA LYS A 3 16.19 3.42 23.23
C LYS A 3 15.60 2.75 21.98
N VAL A 4 14.98 1.58 22.17
CA VAL A 4 14.14 0.95 21.16
C VAL A 4 12.72 1.43 21.44
N GLY A 5 12.26 2.43 20.68
CA GLY A 5 10.97 3.05 20.97
C GLY A 5 10.75 4.30 20.14
N GLY A 6 10.31 4.10 18.90
CA GLY A 6 9.86 5.16 18.00
C GLY A 6 9.31 4.56 16.71
N ALA A 7 7.98 4.49 16.60
CA ALA A 7 7.23 4.25 15.37
C ALA A 7 7.58 3.00 14.52
N MET A 8 7.97 1.88 15.14
CA MET A 8 8.18 0.61 14.44
C MET A 8 6.96 -0.31 14.61
N ASP A 9 6.54 -0.96 13.52
CA ASP A 9 5.57 -2.06 13.50
C ASP A 9 5.93 -3.10 14.58
N GLY A 10 4.94 -3.80 15.16
CA GLY A 10 5.15 -4.76 16.25
C GLY A 10 6.16 -5.85 15.87
N ASN A 11 6.23 -6.23 14.60
CA ASN A 11 7.20 -7.18 14.08
C ASN A 11 8.65 -6.62 14.05
N ALA A 12 8.82 -5.34 13.71
CA ALA A 12 10.12 -4.68 13.74
C ALA A 12 10.63 -4.50 15.19
N PHE A 13 9.73 -4.27 16.14
CA PHE A 13 10.09 -4.29 17.56
C PHE A 13 10.56 -5.68 18.01
N ILE A 14 9.82 -6.75 17.71
CA ILE A 14 10.21 -8.12 18.06
C ILE A 14 11.57 -8.47 17.42
N GLY A 15 11.74 -8.19 16.13
CA GLY A 15 13.01 -8.41 15.43
C GLY A 15 14.18 -7.68 16.09
N SER A 16 13.97 -6.46 16.58
CA SER A 16 15.01 -5.72 17.31
C SER A 16 15.38 -6.31 18.66
N ILE A 17 14.43 -6.93 19.36
CA ILE A 17 14.68 -7.62 20.62
C ILE A 17 15.42 -8.94 20.37
N ASP A 18 15.01 -9.72 19.37
CA ASP A 18 15.67 -10.98 19.02
C ASP A 18 17.16 -10.75 18.71
N ARG A 19 17.50 -9.69 17.97
CA ARG A 19 18.91 -9.36 17.66
C ARG A 19 19.74 -8.92 18.87
N LEU A 20 19.10 -8.49 19.96
CA LEU A 20 19.79 -8.16 21.21
C LEU A 20 20.04 -9.39 22.11
N ILE A 21 19.27 -10.46 21.91
CA ILE A 21 19.30 -11.66 22.76
C ILE A 21 20.00 -12.83 22.06
N ASP A 22 19.86 -12.93 20.74
CA ASP A 22 20.44 -13.99 19.93
C ASP A 22 21.76 -13.52 19.26
N PRO A 23 22.92 -14.06 19.68
CA PRO A 23 24.22 -13.72 19.09
C PRO A 23 24.29 -14.01 17.58
N ASP A 24 23.54 -15.01 17.09
CA ASP A 24 23.50 -15.39 15.68
C ASP A 24 22.68 -14.43 14.81
N LYS A 25 21.94 -13.51 15.45
CA LYS A 25 21.17 -12.45 14.80
C LYS A 25 21.79 -11.05 14.97
N THR A 26 23.04 -10.97 15.43
CA THR A 26 23.80 -9.71 15.36
C THR A 26 24.05 -9.30 13.90
N PRO A 27 24.10 -7.99 13.57
CA PRO A 27 24.30 -7.52 12.19
C PRO A 27 25.51 -8.16 11.49
N GLU A 28 26.65 -8.19 12.19
CA GLU A 28 27.91 -8.74 11.66
C GLU A 28 27.79 -10.25 11.41
N ARG A 29 27.10 -10.97 12.29
CA ARG A 29 26.94 -12.42 12.19
C ARG A 29 25.97 -12.81 11.09
N MET A 30 24.86 -12.09 10.94
CA MET A 30 23.92 -12.29 9.82
C MET A 30 24.59 -12.00 8.47
N GLN A 31 25.36 -10.91 8.39
CA GLN A 31 26.13 -10.60 7.19
C GLN A 31 27.12 -11.72 6.85
N GLN A 32 27.91 -12.19 7.83
CA GLN A 32 28.87 -13.27 7.63
C GLN A 32 28.19 -14.55 7.13
N ARG A 33 27.07 -14.95 7.76
CA ARG A 33 26.29 -16.13 7.35
C ARG A 33 25.78 -15.98 5.92
N TYR A 34 25.22 -14.82 5.58
CA TYR A 34 24.73 -14.52 4.24
C TYR A 34 25.86 -14.55 3.19
N GLU A 35 27.02 -13.97 3.49
CA GLU A 35 28.19 -13.97 2.60
C GLU A 35 28.81 -15.36 2.44
N SER A 36 28.69 -16.22 3.45
CA SER A 36 29.11 -17.63 3.37
C SER A 36 28.21 -18.52 2.51
N GLY A 37 27.08 -17.97 2.03
CA GLY A 37 26.13 -18.67 1.15
C GLY A 37 24.92 -19.27 1.87
N GLU A 38 24.75 -19.03 3.18
CA GLU A 38 23.56 -19.48 3.89
C GLU A 38 22.30 -18.75 3.39
N ARG A 39 21.24 -19.50 3.06
CA ARG A 39 19.96 -18.99 2.55
C ARG A 39 18.79 -19.66 3.28
N THR A 40 18.80 -19.62 4.61
CA THR A 40 17.69 -20.12 5.44
C THR A 40 16.61 -19.04 5.60
N ALA A 41 15.35 -19.45 5.77
CA ALA A 41 14.23 -18.52 5.94
C ALA A 41 14.46 -17.56 7.12
N ASP A 42 14.94 -18.08 8.26
CA ASP A 42 15.25 -17.30 9.47
C ASP A 42 16.31 -16.23 9.20
N LEU A 43 17.42 -16.59 8.54
CA LEU A 43 18.47 -15.63 8.21
C LEU A 43 17.98 -14.56 7.23
N ILE A 44 17.28 -14.94 6.16
CA ILE A 44 16.82 -14.00 5.15
C ILE A 44 15.78 -13.04 5.75
N SER A 45 14.82 -13.57 6.52
CA SER A 45 13.80 -12.76 7.18
C SER A 45 14.43 -11.76 8.16
N ALA A 46 15.34 -12.23 9.04
CA ALA A 46 15.99 -11.37 10.03
C ALA A 46 16.88 -10.30 9.39
N TYR A 47 17.66 -10.68 8.36
CA TYR A 47 18.61 -9.77 7.74
C TYR A 47 17.90 -8.74 6.85
N ALA A 48 16.93 -9.15 6.03
CA ALA A 48 16.12 -8.22 5.25
C ALA A 48 15.28 -7.32 6.16
N GLY A 49 14.77 -7.83 7.30
CA GLY A 49 14.08 -7.03 8.30
C GLY A 49 14.97 -5.94 8.92
N MET A 50 16.21 -6.29 9.26
CA MET A 50 17.20 -5.32 9.75
C MET A 50 17.47 -4.21 8.71
N LYS A 51 17.59 -4.57 7.44
CA LYS A 51 17.75 -3.60 6.34
C LYS A 51 16.53 -2.67 6.21
N MET A 52 15.32 -3.20 6.35
CA MET A 52 14.11 -2.38 6.37
C MET A 52 14.08 -1.39 7.54
N GLU A 53 14.56 -1.78 8.71
CA GLU A 53 14.68 -0.86 9.85
C GLU A 53 15.73 0.24 9.61
N GLU A 54 16.81 -0.08 8.89
CA GLU A 54 17.85 0.89 8.51
C GLU A 54 17.34 2.01 7.62
N VAL A 55 16.30 1.77 6.82
CA VAL A 55 15.65 2.78 5.99
C VAL A 55 15.33 4.02 6.81
N TYR A 56 14.77 3.86 8.01
CA TYR A 56 14.27 4.97 8.83
C TYR A 56 15.18 5.35 10.01
N LYS A 57 16.41 4.79 10.10
CA LYS A 57 17.36 5.14 11.18
C LYS A 57 17.82 6.59 11.11
N ASN A 58 17.90 7.15 9.90
CA ASN A 58 18.36 8.51 9.65
C ASN A 58 17.19 9.48 9.45
N ARG A 59 17.47 10.79 9.57
CA ARG A 59 16.46 11.84 9.38
C ARG A 59 15.78 11.79 8.00
N GLN A 60 16.52 11.39 6.97
CA GLN A 60 15.98 11.10 5.65
C GLN A 60 15.99 9.58 5.44
N PRO A 61 14.89 9.01 4.90
CA PRO A 61 14.85 7.60 4.58
C PRO A 61 15.93 7.21 3.56
N ASP A 62 16.71 6.17 3.87
CA ASP A 62 17.65 5.57 2.91
C ASP A 62 16.96 4.44 2.15
N MET A 63 16.37 4.79 1.00
CA MET A 63 15.62 3.83 0.18
C MET A 63 16.52 2.74 -0.43
N THR A 64 17.85 2.92 -0.46
CA THR A 64 18.76 1.87 -0.93
C THR A 64 18.72 0.64 -0.03
N LYS A 65 18.43 0.82 1.28
CA LYS A 65 18.28 -0.30 2.23
C LYS A 65 17.01 -1.10 1.99
N LYS A 66 15.94 -0.43 1.55
CA LYS A 66 14.73 -1.09 1.10
C LYS A 66 15.02 -1.91 -0.16
N ASP A 67 15.70 -1.33 -1.14
CA ASP A 67 16.05 -2.03 -2.38
C ASP A 67 16.96 -3.25 -2.11
N GLU A 68 17.94 -3.13 -1.21
CA GLU A 68 18.77 -4.25 -0.73
C GLU A 68 17.92 -5.37 -0.11
N ALA A 69 16.98 -5.02 0.77
CA ALA A 69 16.10 -5.98 1.45
C ALA A 69 15.19 -6.71 0.46
N PHE A 70 14.52 -5.97 -0.42
CA PHE A 70 13.62 -6.52 -1.43
C PHE A 70 14.37 -7.42 -2.42
N LYS A 71 15.56 -6.99 -2.86
CA LYS A 71 16.40 -7.82 -3.72
C LYS A 71 16.84 -9.11 -3.04
N MET A 72 17.26 -9.06 -1.79
CA MET A 72 17.65 -10.25 -1.02
C MET A 72 16.52 -11.27 -0.94
N VAL A 73 15.29 -10.81 -0.68
CA VAL A 73 14.11 -11.67 -0.58
C VAL A 73 13.69 -12.21 -1.95
N GLN A 74 13.79 -11.40 -3.01
CA GLN A 74 13.54 -11.86 -4.38
C GLN A 74 14.55 -12.94 -4.80
N ASP A 75 15.84 -12.71 -4.59
CA ASP A 75 16.90 -13.68 -4.92
C ASP A 75 16.71 -14.99 -4.13
N TYR A 76 16.27 -14.89 -2.86
CA TYR A 76 15.91 -16.06 -2.05
C TYR A 76 14.70 -16.82 -2.65
N PHE A 77 13.60 -16.11 -2.93
CA PHE A 77 12.38 -16.67 -3.51
C PHE A 77 12.63 -17.37 -4.86
N ASP A 78 13.50 -16.80 -5.69
CA ASP A 78 13.87 -17.37 -6.99
C ASP A 78 14.64 -18.69 -6.84
N GLY A 79 15.39 -18.86 -5.75
CA GLY A 79 16.09 -20.10 -5.41
C GLY A 79 15.22 -21.20 -4.79
N LEU A 80 14.01 -20.85 -4.31
CA LEU A 80 13.09 -21.81 -3.69
C LEU A 80 12.36 -22.68 -4.72
N LYS A 81 12.16 -23.95 -4.38
CA LYS A 81 11.24 -24.85 -5.08
C LYS A 81 9.80 -24.57 -4.67
N ASP A 82 8.84 -25.04 -5.45
CA ASP A 82 7.42 -24.77 -5.19
C ASP A 82 6.94 -25.23 -3.81
N GLN A 83 7.42 -26.37 -3.31
CA GLN A 83 7.06 -26.83 -1.97
C GLN A 83 7.59 -25.89 -0.88
N GLU A 84 8.79 -25.33 -1.07
CA GLU A 84 9.41 -24.41 -0.12
C GLU A 84 8.74 -23.04 -0.18
N ARG A 85 8.32 -22.58 -1.35
CA ARG A 85 7.54 -21.34 -1.52
C ARG A 85 6.21 -21.36 -0.76
N LEU A 86 5.61 -22.54 -0.61
CA LEU A 86 4.35 -22.72 0.12
C LEU A 86 4.54 -23.00 1.62
N ALA A 87 5.79 -23.15 2.09
CA ALA A 87 6.08 -23.44 3.49
C ALA A 87 5.80 -22.25 4.40
N GLU A 88 5.30 -22.51 5.61
CA GLU A 88 4.93 -21.48 6.57
C GLU A 88 6.10 -20.60 7.00
N GLU A 89 7.31 -21.17 7.12
CA GLU A 89 8.54 -20.44 7.40
C GLU A 89 8.87 -19.34 6.37
N ASN A 90 8.34 -19.46 5.15
CA ASN A 90 8.56 -18.51 4.05
C ASN A 90 7.42 -17.50 3.88
N LEU A 91 6.45 -17.48 4.79
CA LEU A 91 5.29 -16.58 4.69
C LEU A 91 5.70 -15.10 4.66
N PHE A 92 6.79 -14.73 5.32
CA PHE A 92 7.30 -13.36 5.38
C PHE A 92 7.59 -12.75 4.01
N ILE A 93 7.96 -13.58 3.02
CA ILE A 93 8.22 -13.18 1.64
C ILE A 93 6.99 -12.47 1.07
N TYR A 94 5.81 -13.01 1.35
CA TYR A 94 4.55 -12.52 0.82
C TYR A 94 3.95 -11.39 1.66
N THR A 95 3.99 -11.51 2.97
CA THR A 95 3.32 -10.53 3.86
C THR A 95 4.07 -9.21 3.95
N THR A 96 5.39 -9.22 3.73
CA THR A 96 6.25 -8.06 3.99
C THR A 96 6.89 -7.50 2.72
N TYR A 97 7.23 -8.36 1.75
CA TYR A 97 8.07 -7.99 0.60
C TYR A 97 7.33 -7.98 -0.75
N THR A 98 6.04 -7.65 -0.73
CA THR A 98 5.23 -7.37 -1.93
C THR A 98 4.62 -5.99 -1.82
N GLU A 99 4.64 -5.16 -2.86
CA GLU A 99 4.04 -3.81 -2.83
C GLU A 99 2.94 -3.62 -3.86
N SER A 100 2.96 -4.40 -4.94
CA SER A 100 1.95 -4.38 -5.99
C SER A 100 1.46 -5.79 -6.28
N PRO A 101 0.18 -5.99 -6.65
CA PRO A 101 -0.27 -7.27 -7.17
C PRO A 101 0.47 -7.66 -8.45
N ALA A 102 1.14 -6.74 -9.15
CA ALA A 102 1.94 -7.03 -10.34
C ALA A 102 3.33 -7.62 -10.05
N ASP A 103 3.80 -7.59 -8.80
CA ASP A 103 5.11 -8.13 -8.43
C ASP A 103 5.18 -9.65 -8.64
N ALA A 104 6.34 -10.18 -9.01
CA ALA A 104 6.49 -11.61 -9.30
C ALA A 104 6.10 -12.50 -8.11
N ILE A 105 6.53 -12.12 -6.90
CA ILE A 105 6.16 -12.79 -5.64
C ILE A 105 4.65 -12.71 -5.41
N ALA A 106 4.04 -11.55 -5.61
CA ALA A 106 2.60 -11.36 -5.43
C ALA A 106 1.78 -12.19 -6.45
N GLN A 107 2.22 -12.25 -7.70
CA GLN A 107 1.60 -13.07 -8.74
C GLN A 107 1.66 -14.56 -8.40
N TYR A 108 2.79 -15.03 -7.86
CA TYR A 108 2.89 -16.40 -7.36
C TYR A 108 1.90 -16.66 -6.21
N MET A 109 1.85 -15.75 -5.23
CA MET A 109 0.92 -15.83 -4.11
C MET A 109 -0.53 -15.90 -4.58
N ILE A 110 -0.94 -14.98 -5.46
CA ILE A 110 -2.31 -14.91 -6.01
C ILE A 110 -2.67 -16.20 -6.75
N THR A 111 -1.75 -16.70 -7.58
CA THR A 111 -1.98 -17.91 -8.39
C THR A 111 -2.07 -19.18 -7.54
N ASN A 112 -1.29 -19.25 -6.45
CA ASN A 112 -1.19 -20.44 -5.60
C ASN A 112 -1.91 -20.29 -4.26
N ARG A 113 -2.74 -19.26 -4.08
CA ARG A 113 -3.40 -18.92 -2.80
C ARG A 113 -4.12 -20.09 -2.13
N ASP A 114 -4.75 -20.96 -2.91
CA ASP A 114 -5.51 -22.11 -2.42
C ASP A 114 -4.63 -23.32 -2.05
N LYS A 115 -3.32 -23.25 -2.34
CA LYS A 115 -2.34 -24.32 -2.03
C LYS A 115 -1.58 -24.06 -0.73
N PHE A 116 -1.69 -22.86 -0.16
CA PHE A 116 -1.10 -22.59 1.15
C PHE A 116 -1.81 -23.39 2.24
N ALA A 117 -1.08 -23.69 3.32
CA ALA A 117 -1.65 -24.43 4.44
C ALA A 117 -2.84 -23.66 5.06
N PRO A 118 -3.87 -24.36 5.57
CA PRO A 118 -5.03 -23.71 6.19
C PRO A 118 -4.68 -22.71 7.30
N ALA A 119 -3.60 -22.96 8.06
CA ALA A 119 -3.15 -22.09 9.14
C ALA A 119 -2.70 -20.69 8.68
N VAL A 120 -2.34 -20.51 7.41
CA VAL A 120 -1.84 -19.23 6.87
C VAL A 120 -2.74 -18.67 5.77
N GLN A 121 -3.79 -19.38 5.37
CA GLN A 121 -4.66 -19.01 4.25
C GLN A 121 -5.29 -17.63 4.44
N ASP A 122 -5.78 -17.32 5.65
CA ASP A 122 -6.37 -16.01 5.95
C ASP A 122 -5.35 -14.87 5.81
N LYS A 123 -4.09 -15.10 6.22
CA LYS A 123 -3.02 -14.10 6.08
C LYS A 123 -2.70 -13.83 4.61
N ILE A 124 -2.65 -14.87 3.79
CA ILE A 124 -2.45 -14.76 2.34
C ILE A 124 -3.60 -13.99 1.69
N MET A 125 -4.85 -14.36 1.99
CA MET A 125 -6.01 -13.70 1.41
C MET A 125 -6.13 -12.23 1.85
N ASN A 126 -5.86 -11.94 3.12
CA ASN A 126 -5.83 -10.56 3.62
C ASN A 126 -4.75 -9.75 2.91
N ARG A 127 -3.54 -10.30 2.75
CA ARG A 127 -2.47 -9.60 2.04
C ARG A 127 -2.81 -9.31 0.59
N ILE A 128 -3.40 -10.27 -0.12
CA ILE A 128 -3.91 -10.06 -1.49
C ILE A 128 -4.93 -8.91 -1.49
N GLY A 129 -5.88 -8.91 -0.56
CA GLY A 129 -6.88 -7.85 -0.42
C GLY A 129 -6.25 -6.46 -0.20
N GLU A 130 -5.24 -6.36 0.66
CA GLU A 130 -4.51 -5.11 0.90
C GLU A 130 -3.81 -4.58 -0.37
N LEU A 131 -3.14 -5.45 -1.13
CA LEU A 131 -2.45 -5.07 -2.37
C LEU A 131 -3.43 -4.46 -3.38
N TYR A 132 -4.59 -5.10 -3.58
CA TYR A 132 -5.63 -4.56 -4.47
C TYR A 132 -6.27 -3.29 -3.94
N LYS A 133 -6.52 -3.21 -2.62
CA LYS A 133 -7.04 -2.00 -1.97
C LYS A 133 -6.12 -0.79 -2.23
N MET A 134 -4.81 -0.99 -2.12
CA MET A 134 -3.82 0.05 -2.37
C MET A 134 -3.78 0.51 -3.82
N GLU A 135 -3.88 -0.41 -4.79
CA GLU A 135 -3.97 -0.04 -6.20
C GLU A 135 -5.24 0.75 -6.51
N VAL A 136 -6.40 0.33 -6.00
CA VAL A 136 -7.66 1.08 -6.16
C VAL A 136 -7.54 2.49 -5.55
N LEU A 137 -6.94 2.60 -4.35
CA LEU A 137 -6.67 3.90 -3.73
C LEU A 137 -5.80 4.80 -4.61
N ASN A 138 -4.74 4.25 -5.21
CA ASN A 138 -3.84 5.01 -6.08
C ASN A 138 -4.57 5.57 -7.31
N PHE A 139 -5.48 4.79 -7.90
CA PHE A 139 -6.33 5.29 -9.00
C PHE A 139 -7.34 6.32 -8.53
N LEU A 140 -8.04 6.08 -7.42
CA LEU A 140 -9.08 6.97 -6.89
C LEU A 140 -8.53 8.36 -6.53
N THR A 141 -7.29 8.41 -6.03
CA THR A 141 -6.64 9.63 -5.55
C THR A 141 -5.77 10.33 -6.60
N ALA A 142 -5.75 9.81 -7.83
CA ALA A 142 -4.94 10.33 -8.93
C ALA A 142 -3.44 10.54 -8.56
N ARG A 143 -2.88 9.66 -7.72
CA ARG A 143 -1.46 9.73 -7.30
C ARG A 143 -0.48 9.60 -8.45
N ALA A 144 -0.90 8.93 -9.52
CA ALA A 144 -0.19 8.82 -10.78
C ALA A 144 -1.17 9.07 -11.95
N PRO A 145 -0.66 9.42 -13.14
CA PRO A 145 -1.50 9.53 -14.34
C PRO A 145 -2.32 8.27 -14.58
N PHE A 146 -3.59 8.45 -14.93
CA PHE A 146 -4.50 7.33 -15.16
C PHE A 146 -4.00 6.47 -16.35
N ASN A 147 -3.94 5.16 -16.13
CA ASN A 147 -3.57 4.18 -17.14
C ASN A 147 -4.68 3.12 -17.25
N GLN A 148 -5.42 3.17 -18.36
CA GLN A 148 -6.57 2.28 -18.59
C GLN A 148 -6.19 0.79 -18.55
N GLN A 149 -5.05 0.41 -19.12
CA GLN A 149 -4.63 -1.00 -19.16
C GLN A 149 -4.35 -1.53 -17.76
N LYS A 150 -3.58 -0.78 -16.95
CA LYS A 150 -3.32 -1.14 -15.55
C LYS A 150 -4.60 -1.19 -14.73
N TYR A 151 -5.47 -0.19 -14.89
CA TYR A 151 -6.78 -0.16 -14.22
C TYR A 151 -7.62 -1.41 -14.54
N ASN A 152 -7.71 -1.78 -15.82
CA ASN A 152 -8.48 -2.96 -16.25
C ASN A 152 -7.96 -4.26 -15.61
N VAL A 153 -6.63 -4.41 -15.50
CA VAL A 153 -6.01 -5.58 -14.83
C VAL A 153 -6.36 -5.59 -13.35
N VAL A 154 -6.27 -4.45 -12.67
CA VAL A 154 -6.60 -4.33 -11.24
C VAL A 154 -8.09 -4.62 -10.99
N LYS A 155 -8.98 -3.98 -11.75
CA LYS A 155 -10.44 -4.19 -11.64
C LYS A 155 -10.79 -5.66 -11.88
N LYS A 156 -10.22 -6.28 -12.93
CA LYS A 156 -10.43 -7.70 -13.21
C LYS A 156 -9.96 -8.57 -12.04
N GLY A 157 -8.78 -8.32 -11.49
CA GLY A 157 -8.27 -9.05 -10.34
C GLY A 157 -9.17 -8.96 -9.11
N VAL A 158 -9.68 -7.76 -8.79
CA VAL A 158 -10.66 -7.57 -7.70
C VAL A 158 -11.91 -8.44 -7.90
N MET A 159 -12.41 -8.51 -9.14
CA MET A 159 -13.61 -9.30 -9.46
C MET A 159 -13.33 -10.80 -9.43
N ASP A 160 -12.27 -11.25 -10.10
CA ASP A 160 -11.92 -12.67 -10.24
C ASP A 160 -11.57 -13.31 -8.87
N LEU A 161 -11.04 -12.52 -7.94
CA LEU A 161 -10.70 -12.95 -6.59
C LEU A 161 -11.88 -12.82 -5.59
N GLY A 162 -13.02 -12.31 -6.03
CA GLY A 162 -14.19 -12.11 -5.17
C GLY A 162 -13.99 -11.04 -4.08
N LEU A 163 -13.05 -10.12 -4.28
CA LEU A 163 -12.74 -9.06 -3.31
C LEU A 163 -13.83 -7.97 -3.27
N ASN A 164 -14.63 -7.81 -4.33
CA ASN A 164 -15.78 -6.92 -4.37
C ASN A 164 -17.02 -7.48 -3.67
N LYS A 165 -16.84 -8.01 -2.46
CA LYS A 165 -17.94 -8.47 -1.63
C LYS A 165 -18.77 -7.27 -1.16
N ASP A 166 -20.09 -7.43 -1.13
CA ASP A 166 -21.04 -6.40 -0.67
C ASP A 166 -20.84 -5.04 -1.37
N ASP A 167 -20.42 -5.08 -2.63
CA ASP A 167 -20.15 -3.89 -3.46
C ASP A 167 -19.06 -2.94 -2.92
N TYR A 168 -18.13 -3.43 -2.08
CA TYR A 168 -17.09 -2.61 -1.42
C TYR A 168 -16.31 -1.68 -2.37
N TYR A 169 -15.99 -2.14 -3.59
CA TYR A 169 -15.24 -1.39 -4.59
C TYR A 169 -16.12 -0.76 -5.68
N THR A 170 -17.42 -1.09 -5.74
CA THR A 170 -18.30 -0.73 -6.85
C THR A 170 -18.37 0.79 -7.07
N THR A 171 -18.60 1.57 -6.00
CA THR A 171 -18.62 3.04 -6.09
C THR A 171 -17.24 3.61 -6.45
N ALA A 172 -16.16 3.06 -5.89
CA ALA A 172 -14.80 3.51 -6.20
C ALA A 172 -14.46 3.31 -7.68
N PHE A 173 -14.88 2.19 -8.28
CA PHE A 173 -14.70 1.96 -9.71
C PHE A 173 -15.42 3.00 -10.57
N ARG A 174 -16.66 3.38 -10.22
CA ARG A 174 -17.38 4.44 -10.95
C ARG A 174 -16.63 5.77 -10.89
N PHE A 175 -16.09 6.13 -9.73
CA PHE A 175 -15.29 7.35 -9.57
C PHE A 175 -14.02 7.32 -10.43
N ILE A 176 -13.29 6.21 -10.39
CA ILE A 176 -12.06 6.03 -11.17
C ILE A 176 -12.34 6.11 -12.67
N GLU A 177 -13.42 5.46 -13.14
CA GLU A 177 -13.80 5.47 -14.55
C GLU A 177 -14.26 6.85 -15.02
N SER A 178 -15.03 7.55 -14.19
CA SER A 178 -15.43 8.94 -14.49
C SER A 178 -14.24 9.88 -14.54
N TYR A 179 -13.25 9.70 -13.65
CA TYR A 179 -12.01 10.47 -13.70
C TYR A 179 -11.19 10.12 -14.96
N GLY A 180 -11.05 8.84 -15.27
CA GLY A 180 -10.30 8.35 -16.44
C GLY A 180 -10.89 8.79 -17.78
N ALA A 181 -12.20 9.07 -17.85
CA ALA A 181 -12.85 9.65 -19.02
C ALA A 181 -12.41 11.10 -19.32
N GLY A 182 -11.80 11.80 -18.35
CA GLY A 182 -11.25 13.14 -18.52
C GLY A 182 -12.25 14.30 -18.48
N ASP A 183 -13.55 14.00 -18.35
CA ASP A 183 -14.58 15.03 -18.15
C ASP A 183 -14.69 15.40 -16.66
N MET A 184 -14.04 16.49 -16.28
CA MET A 184 -13.99 16.97 -14.90
C MET A 184 -15.30 17.57 -14.42
N ASP A 185 -16.18 18.01 -15.31
CA ASP A 185 -17.52 18.48 -14.92
C ASP A 185 -18.43 17.28 -14.57
N ALA A 186 -18.35 16.22 -15.38
CA ALA A 186 -19.02 14.96 -15.09
C ALA A 186 -18.51 14.32 -13.80
N PHE A 187 -17.18 14.26 -13.60
CA PHE A 187 -16.58 13.74 -12.37
C PHE A 187 -16.99 14.55 -11.13
N MET A 188 -17.03 15.88 -11.22
CA MET A 188 -17.51 16.72 -10.12
C MET A 188 -18.99 16.46 -9.81
N THR A 189 -19.82 16.29 -10.85
CA THR A 189 -21.23 15.96 -10.68
C THR A 189 -21.42 14.59 -10.02
N LEU A 190 -20.55 13.62 -10.31
CA LEU A 190 -20.53 12.33 -9.63
C LEU A 190 -20.15 12.48 -8.15
N CYS A 191 -19.12 13.28 -7.84
CA CYS A 191 -18.74 13.59 -6.47
C CYS A 191 -19.91 14.18 -5.66
N GLU A 192 -20.63 15.14 -6.22
CA GLU A 192 -21.80 15.76 -5.56
C GLU A 192 -22.95 14.78 -5.28
N LYS A 193 -23.08 13.69 -6.04
CA LYS A 193 -24.21 12.75 -5.95
C LYS A 193 -23.89 11.47 -5.20
N GLU A 194 -22.68 10.96 -5.34
CA GLU A 194 -22.33 9.60 -4.95
C GLU A 194 -21.18 9.53 -3.95
N TYR A 195 -20.59 10.65 -3.53
CA TYR A 195 -19.51 10.65 -2.53
C TYR A 195 -19.92 9.91 -1.25
N ASP A 196 -21.16 10.12 -0.79
CA ASP A 196 -21.66 9.48 0.42
C ASP A 196 -21.81 7.96 0.32
N GLN A 197 -21.78 7.40 -0.90
CA GLN A 197 -21.83 5.97 -1.17
C GLN A 197 -20.44 5.30 -1.21
N LEU A 198 -19.35 6.07 -1.12
CA LEU A 198 -18.02 5.51 -0.89
C LEU A 198 -17.92 4.99 0.54
N ASN A 199 -17.14 3.93 0.75
CA ASN A 199 -16.76 3.53 2.11
C ASN A 199 -15.86 4.60 2.77
N ASP A 200 -15.77 4.58 4.09
CA ASP A 200 -15.08 5.63 4.85
C ASP A 200 -13.61 5.78 4.47
N ASP A 201 -12.90 4.67 4.22
CA ASP A 201 -11.49 4.69 3.80
C ASP A 201 -11.31 5.48 2.48
N TYR A 202 -12.21 5.26 1.52
CA TYR A 202 -12.19 5.92 0.22
C TYR A 202 -12.68 7.35 0.27
N LYS A 203 -13.68 7.64 1.11
CA LYS A 203 -14.10 9.01 1.41
C LYS A 203 -12.94 9.84 1.93
N SER A 204 -12.25 9.35 2.95
CA SER A 204 -11.13 10.06 3.56
C SER A 204 -9.97 10.22 2.57
N SER A 205 -9.60 9.15 1.87
CA SER A 205 -8.48 9.17 0.92
C SER A 205 -8.70 10.13 -0.26
N LEU A 206 -9.92 10.15 -0.82
CA LEU A 206 -10.29 11.07 -1.88
C LEU A 206 -10.26 12.52 -1.38
N MET A 207 -10.80 12.79 -0.19
CA MET A 207 -10.78 14.13 0.41
C MET A 207 -9.37 14.64 0.68
N TYR A 208 -8.46 13.78 1.14
CA TYR A 208 -7.05 14.15 1.35
C TYR A 208 -6.29 14.43 0.05
N SER A 209 -6.82 14.01 -1.10
CA SER A 209 -6.18 14.17 -2.40
C SER A 209 -7.01 15.06 -3.35
N PHE A 210 -8.05 15.72 -2.83
CA PHE A 210 -9.09 16.32 -3.68
C PHE A 210 -8.54 17.41 -4.60
N ALA A 211 -7.62 18.26 -4.11
CA ALA A 211 -7.02 19.29 -4.95
C ALA A 211 -6.17 18.71 -6.08
N ASN A 212 -5.43 17.62 -5.80
CA ASN A 212 -4.62 16.92 -6.79
C ASN A 212 -5.50 16.32 -7.90
N VAL A 213 -6.63 15.70 -7.54
CA VAL A 213 -7.58 15.14 -8.52
C VAL A 213 -8.12 16.21 -9.47
N PHE A 214 -8.36 17.43 -8.97
CA PHE A 214 -8.88 18.55 -9.77
C PHE A 214 -7.79 19.51 -10.29
N ALA A 215 -6.50 19.15 -10.21
CA ALA A 215 -5.40 20.05 -10.55
C ALA A 215 -5.51 20.61 -11.98
N ASN A 216 -5.92 19.76 -12.93
CA ASN A 216 -6.07 20.09 -14.36
C ASN A 216 -7.48 20.56 -14.75
N ALA A 217 -8.41 20.67 -13.80
CA ALA A 217 -9.76 21.15 -14.08
C ALA A 217 -9.77 22.66 -14.36
N ASN A 218 -10.78 23.12 -15.11
CA ASN A 218 -10.99 24.55 -15.33
C ASN A 218 -11.46 25.27 -14.05
N GLU A 219 -11.39 26.61 -14.05
CA GLU A 219 -11.76 27.44 -12.89
C GLU A 219 -13.19 27.26 -12.41
N THR A 220 -14.14 27.00 -13.32
CA THR A 220 -15.54 26.75 -12.95
C THR A 220 -15.67 25.47 -12.13
N VAL A 221 -15.03 24.39 -12.57
CA VAL A 221 -15.04 23.10 -11.87
C VAL A 221 -14.27 23.20 -10.56
N LYS A 222 -13.12 23.88 -10.52
CA LYS A 222 -12.35 24.10 -9.28
C LYS A 222 -13.16 24.85 -8.22
N LYS A 223 -13.97 25.86 -8.62
CA LYS A 223 -14.88 26.55 -7.69
C LYS A 223 -15.99 25.64 -7.17
N ARG A 224 -16.55 24.76 -8.01
CA ARG A 224 -17.51 23.72 -7.56
C ARG A 224 -16.86 22.77 -6.55
N ALA A 225 -15.67 22.27 -6.85
CA ALA A 225 -14.89 21.41 -5.97
C ALA A 225 -14.60 22.06 -4.61
N ALA A 226 -14.18 23.34 -4.60
CA ALA A 226 -13.97 24.09 -3.37
C ALA A 226 -15.26 24.28 -2.54
N LYS A 227 -16.39 24.53 -3.20
CA LYS A 227 -17.70 24.63 -2.53
C LYS A 227 -18.12 23.29 -1.93
N PHE A 228 -17.87 22.19 -2.65
CA PHE A 228 -18.15 20.84 -2.18
C PHE A 228 -17.38 20.52 -0.91
N ILE A 229 -16.05 20.70 -0.90
CA ILE A 229 -15.22 20.51 0.31
C ILE A 229 -15.76 21.29 1.51
N ARG A 230 -16.08 22.58 1.32
CA ARG A 230 -16.60 23.42 2.41
C ARG A 230 -17.88 22.87 3.01
N HIS A 231 -18.76 22.33 2.18
CA HIS A 231 -20.00 21.74 2.66
C HIS A 231 -19.72 20.47 3.46
N SER A 232 -18.82 19.63 2.97
CA SER A 232 -18.44 18.37 3.63
C SER A 232 -17.77 18.58 5.00
N PHE A 233 -17.20 19.76 5.31
CA PHE A 233 -16.66 20.05 6.65
C PHE A 233 -17.68 19.92 7.78
N LEU A 234 -18.97 20.05 7.48
CA LEU A 234 -20.02 19.93 8.50
C LEU A 234 -20.10 18.53 9.10
N ASP A 235 -19.69 17.52 8.33
CA ASP A 235 -19.81 16.10 8.69
C ASP A 235 -18.46 15.45 9.01
N MET A 236 -17.35 16.21 8.89
CA MET A 236 -15.99 15.72 9.16
C MET A 236 -15.57 15.92 10.61
N ASP A 237 -14.77 14.98 11.14
CA ASP A 237 -14.09 15.20 12.40
C ASP A 237 -12.97 16.25 12.29
N ALA A 238 -12.52 16.77 13.44
CA ALA A 238 -11.52 17.83 13.50
C ALA A 238 -10.17 17.46 12.86
N THR A 239 -9.78 16.18 12.92
CA THR A 239 -8.52 15.70 12.32
C THR A 239 -8.63 15.74 10.81
N MET A 240 -9.74 15.26 10.26
CA MET A 240 -9.99 15.28 8.83
C MET A 240 -10.07 16.71 8.29
N ILE A 241 -10.77 17.62 8.98
CA ILE A 241 -10.86 19.04 8.61
C ILE A 241 -9.45 19.66 8.47
N MET A 242 -8.53 19.37 9.38
CA MET A 242 -7.16 19.92 9.35
C MET A 242 -6.43 19.59 8.03
N PHE A 243 -6.53 18.35 7.55
CA PHE A 243 -5.88 17.93 6.30
C PHE A 243 -6.64 18.42 5.06
N VAL A 244 -7.96 18.38 5.09
CA VAL A 244 -8.80 18.77 3.94
C VAL A 244 -8.82 20.29 3.75
N ALA A 245 -8.61 21.09 4.80
CA ALA A 245 -8.42 22.54 4.69
C ALA A 245 -7.25 22.92 3.76
N GLN A 246 -6.16 22.13 3.76
CA GLN A 246 -5.05 22.37 2.83
C GLN A 246 -5.46 22.14 1.38
N GLN A 247 -6.31 21.14 1.12
CA GLN A 247 -6.85 20.86 -0.22
C GLN A 247 -7.74 22.02 -0.69
N LEU A 248 -8.57 22.56 0.20
CA LEU A 248 -9.37 23.75 -0.09
C LEU A 248 -8.48 24.95 -0.46
N MET A 249 -7.41 25.21 0.29
CA MET A 249 -6.47 26.31 -0.01
C MET A 249 -5.82 26.17 -1.40
N GLN A 250 -5.43 24.95 -1.79
CA GLN A 250 -4.85 24.68 -3.10
C GLN A 250 -5.85 24.93 -4.23
N LEU A 251 -7.10 24.49 -4.10
CA LEU A 251 -8.14 24.72 -5.10
C LEU A 251 -8.46 26.20 -5.32
N GLU A 252 -8.29 27.03 -4.28
CA GLU A 252 -8.52 28.48 -4.35
C GLU A 252 -7.32 29.28 -4.84
N GLY A 253 -6.23 28.62 -5.24
CA GLY A 253 -5.01 29.29 -5.69
C GLY A 253 -4.27 30.03 -4.57
N LYS A 254 -4.49 29.62 -3.31
CA LYS A 254 -3.85 30.21 -2.11
C LYS A 254 -2.81 29.28 -1.47
N GLY A 255 -2.48 28.15 -2.12
CA GLY A 255 -1.35 27.31 -1.74
C GLY A 255 -0.06 27.85 -2.33
N HIS A 256 0.98 27.97 -1.51
CA HIS A 256 2.34 28.35 -1.92
C HIS A 256 2.97 27.33 -2.88
#